data_AF-A0A839Y892-F1
#
_entry.id   AF-A0A839Y892-F1
#
_cell.length_a   1.000
_cell.length_b   1.000
_cell.length_c   1.000
_cell.angle_alpha   90.00
_cell.angle_beta   90.00
_cell.angle_gamma   90.00
#
_symmetry.space_group_name_H-M   'P 1'
#
loop_
_entity.id
_entity.type
_entity.pdbx_description
1 polymer ?
#
loop_
_entity_poly.entity_id
_entity_poly.type
_entity_poly.pdbx_seq_one_letter_code
_entity_poly.pdbx_strand_id
1 'polypeptide(L)'
;MGCATCREAVSATLDGESPGVPQRWVDEHLDGCLACRGWAEAAAEVTRRARLVVAQQVPDVTAAVLGRLPAVQVRGRRHWVDAVLRVALLAVGAGQLAVSLPAFAGGSMPAPVHLAHETGAWNLGLAACFLGVAVLPRLAAGALPFLLSFTAVLSWVTLRDLGAGHVHADRAVGHLLLLGGALLVSALALRNRAPRTGPVRGRLQSPGAWWTAVRDRAGAGPAAAGRQWSTAVPPVLRAEAPEERAAA
;
A
#
# COMPACT_ATOMS: atom_id res chain seq x y z
N MET A 1 -8.14 -51.01 15.10
CA MET A 1 -7.45 -50.54 16.34
C MET A 1 -8.40 -50.58 17.53
N GLY A 2 -7.88 -50.55 18.76
CA GLY A 2 -8.71 -50.51 19.98
C GLY A 2 -9.22 -49.10 20.31
N CYS A 3 -10.30 -49.00 21.09
CA CYS A 3 -10.93 -47.72 21.45
C CYS A 3 -9.98 -46.78 22.20
N ALA A 4 -9.14 -47.30 23.10
CA ALA A 4 -8.18 -46.49 23.86
C ALA A 4 -7.19 -45.77 22.93
N THR A 5 -6.55 -46.51 22.03
CA THR A 5 -5.61 -45.97 21.03
C THR A 5 -6.29 -44.97 20.09
N CYS A 6 -7.57 -45.19 19.73
CA CYS A 6 -8.32 -44.25 18.89
C CYS A 6 -8.55 -42.93 19.62
N ARG A 7 -8.94 -42.99 20.90
CA ARG A 7 -9.13 -41.79 21.73
C ARG A 7 -7.84 -41.01 21.94
N GLU A 8 -6.73 -41.69 22.20
CA GLU A 8 -5.40 -41.06 22.31
C GLU A 8 -5.02 -40.32 21.03
N ALA A 9 -5.17 -40.97 19.87
CA ALA A 9 -4.85 -40.38 18.57
C ALA A 9 -5.71 -39.14 18.25
N VAL A 10 -7.00 -39.20 18.57
CA VAL A 10 -7.92 -38.06 18.40
C VAL A 10 -7.57 -36.92 19.36
N SER A 11 -7.21 -37.23 20.62
CA SER A 11 -6.77 -36.22 21.59
C SER A 11 -5.52 -35.49 21.11
N ALA A 12 -4.49 -36.22 20.68
CA ALA A 12 -3.27 -35.63 20.13
C ALA A 12 -3.56 -34.72 18.93
N THR A 13 -4.48 -35.12 18.05
CA THR A 13 -4.89 -34.31 16.90
C THR A 13 -5.58 -33.01 17.32
N LEU A 14 -6.44 -33.06 18.34
CA LEU A 14 -7.10 -31.86 18.90
C LEU A 14 -6.09 -30.86 19.49
N ASP A 15 -4.94 -31.36 19.97
CA ASP A 15 -3.86 -30.54 20.51
C ASP A 15 -2.86 -30.04 19.48
N GLY A 16 -2.98 -30.47 18.21
CA GLY A 16 -2.04 -30.15 17.15
C GLY A 16 -0.75 -30.99 17.22
N GLU A 17 -0.77 -32.08 17.99
CA GLU A 17 0.30 -33.05 18.12
C GLU A 17 0.16 -34.19 17.11
N SER A 18 1.18 -35.06 17.02
CA SER A 18 1.14 -36.22 16.14
C SER A 18 0.28 -37.34 16.74
N PRO A 19 -0.67 -37.92 15.98
CA PRO A 19 -1.59 -38.96 16.49
C PRO A 19 -0.92 -40.31 16.82
N GLY A 20 0.36 -40.51 16.52
CA GLY A 20 1.09 -41.75 16.80
C GLY A 20 0.67 -42.97 15.95
N VAL A 21 -0.44 -42.87 15.22
CA VAL A 21 -0.96 -43.87 14.28
C VAL A 21 -1.37 -43.21 12.96
N PRO A 22 -1.43 -43.96 11.84
CA PRO A 22 -1.96 -43.45 10.58
C PRO A 22 -3.42 -42.98 10.71
N GLN A 23 -3.72 -41.78 10.20
CA GLN A 23 -5.05 -41.16 10.26
C GLN A 23 -6.16 -42.08 9.73
N ARG A 24 -5.89 -42.80 8.63
CA ARG A 24 -6.82 -43.78 8.04
C ARG A 24 -7.37 -44.81 9.04
N TRP A 25 -6.58 -45.21 10.04
CA TRP A 25 -7.00 -46.20 11.04
C TRP A 25 -7.93 -45.58 12.09
N VAL A 26 -7.73 -44.30 12.38
CA VAL A 26 -8.61 -43.52 13.25
C VAL A 26 -9.96 -43.34 12.55
N ASP A 27 -9.95 -42.93 11.28
CA ASP A 27 -11.15 -42.72 10.47
C ASP A 27 -11.98 -44.01 10.36
N GLU A 28 -11.33 -45.14 10.01
CA GLU A 28 -11.97 -46.45 9.93
C GLU A 28 -12.61 -46.89 11.28
N HIS A 29 -11.96 -46.57 12.40
CA HIS A 29 -12.50 -46.88 13.72
C HIS A 29 -13.71 -45.99 14.09
N LEU A 30 -13.67 -44.70 13.74
CA LEU A 30 -14.79 -43.77 13.96
C LEU A 30 -15.99 -44.13 13.07
N ASP A 31 -15.76 -44.71 11.90
CA ASP A 31 -16.81 -45.25 11.03
C ASP A 31 -17.51 -46.46 11.65
N GLY A 32 -16.76 -47.35 12.30
CA GLY A 32 -17.28 -48.59 12.91
C GLY A 32 -17.75 -48.47 14.37
N CYS A 33 -17.37 -47.42 15.11
CA CYS A 33 -17.63 -47.31 16.55
C CYS A 33 -18.38 -46.03 16.94
N LEU A 34 -19.69 -46.15 17.20
CA LEU A 34 -20.54 -45.04 17.64
C LEU A 34 -20.07 -44.41 18.96
N ALA A 35 -19.53 -45.21 19.89
CA ALA A 35 -19.04 -44.71 21.18
C ALA A 35 -17.80 -43.82 21.04
N CYS A 36 -16.87 -44.18 20.15
CA CYS A 36 -15.69 -43.35 19.87
C CYS A 36 -16.04 -42.11 19.06
N ARG A 37 -17.03 -42.20 18.16
CA ARG A 37 -17.56 -41.03 17.44
C ARG A 37 -18.18 -40.01 18.38
N GLY A 38 -19.11 -40.44 19.24
CA GLY A 38 -19.74 -39.56 20.23
C GLY A 38 -18.73 -38.96 21.23
N TRP A 39 -17.72 -39.75 21.62
CA TRP A 39 -16.63 -39.24 22.45
C TRP A 39 -15.79 -38.17 21.71
N ALA A 40 -15.45 -38.39 20.43
CA ALA A 40 -14.64 -37.46 19.64
C ALA A 40 -15.37 -36.12 19.42
N GLU A 41 -16.68 -36.17 19.16
CA GLU A 41 -17.53 -34.98 19.05
C GLU A 41 -17.58 -34.20 20.37
N ALA A 42 -17.77 -34.89 21.49
CA ALA A 42 -17.76 -34.27 22.82
C ALA A 42 -16.40 -33.65 23.17
N ALA A 43 -15.30 -34.35 22.88
CA ALA A 43 -13.94 -33.86 23.09
C ALA A 43 -13.65 -32.61 22.25
N ALA A 44 -14.02 -32.62 20.97
CA ALA A 44 -13.86 -31.47 20.09
C ALA A 44 -14.64 -30.24 20.58
N GLU A 45 -15.84 -30.43 21.13
CA GLU A 45 -16.63 -29.34 21.70
C GLU A 45 -15.99 -28.76 22.95
N VAL A 46 -15.51 -29.60 23.87
CA VAL A 46 -14.79 -29.14 25.07
C VAL A 46 -13.51 -28.38 24.70
N THR A 47 -12.71 -28.92 23.77
CA THR A 47 -11.47 -28.26 23.31
C THR A 47 -11.76 -26.90 22.68
N ARG A 48 -12.81 -26.79 21.86
CA ARG A 48 -13.24 -25.51 21.28
C ARG A 48 -13.62 -24.51 22.37
N ARG A 49 -14.43 -24.91 23.35
CA ARG A 49 -14.84 -24.01 24.46
C ARG A 49 -13.66 -23.58 25.33
N ALA A 50 -12.74 -24.50 25.63
CA ALA A 50 -11.56 -24.22 26.44
C ALA A 50 -10.56 -23.27 25.74
N ARG A 51 -10.47 -23.32 24.41
CA ARG A 51 -9.59 -22.45 23.61
C ARG A 51 -10.17 -21.06 23.35
N LEU A 52 -11.47 -20.86 23.56
CA LEU A 52 -12.09 -19.54 23.48
C LEU A 52 -11.78 -18.75 24.75
N VAL A 53 -10.72 -17.94 24.68
CA VAL A 53 -10.41 -16.94 25.70
C VAL A 53 -10.85 -15.57 25.19
N VAL A 54 -11.38 -14.73 26.07
CA VAL A 54 -11.65 -13.33 25.76
C VAL A 54 -10.35 -12.70 25.28
N ALA A 55 -10.35 -12.16 24.05
CA ALA A 55 -9.19 -11.50 23.51
C ALA A 55 -8.78 -10.35 24.45
N GLN A 56 -7.53 -10.36 24.92
CA GLN A 56 -6.99 -9.21 25.64
C GLN A 56 -7.03 -7.98 24.74
N GLN A 57 -7.38 -6.83 25.32
CA GLN A 57 -7.31 -5.56 24.61
C GLN A 57 -5.84 -5.21 24.36
N VAL A 58 -5.37 -5.42 23.13
CA VAL A 58 -4.01 -5.07 22.71
C VAL A 58 -4.06 -3.72 21.99
N PRO A 59 -3.08 -2.81 22.21
CA PRO A 59 -2.99 -1.56 21.46
C PRO A 59 -2.97 -1.80 19.95
N ASP A 60 -3.70 -0.97 19.20
CA ASP A 60 -3.66 -1.02 17.74
C ASP A 60 -2.28 -0.58 17.21
N VAL A 61 -1.45 -1.55 16.86
CA VAL A 61 -0.12 -1.33 16.28
C VAL A 61 -0.13 -1.36 14.75
N THR A 62 -1.30 -1.42 14.12
CA THR A 62 -1.44 -1.61 12.66
C THR A 62 -0.72 -0.50 11.90
N ALA A 63 -0.94 0.76 12.27
CA ALA A 63 -0.28 1.90 11.63
C ALA A 63 1.25 1.87 11.80
N ALA A 64 1.75 1.46 12.98
CA ALA A 64 3.17 1.38 13.28
C ALA A 64 3.88 0.24 12.54
N VAL A 65 3.18 -0.89 12.29
CA VAL A 65 3.69 -2.00 11.48
C VAL A 65 3.66 -1.62 10.00
N LEU A 66 2.54 -1.11 9.51
CA LEU A 66 2.40 -0.69 8.11
C LEU A 66 3.38 0.43 7.74
N GLY A 67 3.63 1.39 8.64
CA GLY A 67 4.58 2.47 8.42
C GLY A 67 6.04 2.03 8.27
N ARG A 68 6.39 0.84 8.78
CA ARG A 68 7.74 0.24 8.65
C ARG A 68 7.91 -0.58 7.36
N LEU A 69 6.85 -0.84 6.62
CA LEU A 69 6.93 -1.56 5.35
C LEU A 69 7.47 -0.63 4.24
N PRO A 70 8.55 -1.01 3.53
CA PRO A 70 9.15 -0.17 2.48
C PRO A 70 8.16 0.25 1.39
N ALA A 71 7.21 -0.64 1.06
CA ALA A 71 6.18 -0.39 0.05
C ALA A 71 5.22 0.75 0.44
N VAL A 72 4.88 0.88 1.72
CA VAL A 72 3.99 1.93 2.24
C VAL A 72 4.70 3.28 2.22
N GLN A 73 5.98 3.31 2.61
CA GLN A 73 6.79 4.54 2.61
C GLN A 73 7.03 5.08 1.19
N VAL A 74 7.31 4.19 0.22
CA VAL A 74 7.48 4.58 -1.19
C VAL A 74 6.17 5.11 -1.78
N ARG A 75 5.03 4.52 -1.42
CA ARG A 75 3.70 4.98 -1.86
C ARG A 75 3.33 6.33 -1.25
N GLY A 76 3.65 6.55 0.03
CA GLY A 76 3.51 7.85 0.69
C GLY A 76 4.34 8.94 0.02
N ARG A 77 5.63 8.69 -0.27
CA ARG A 77 6.48 9.68 -0.97
C ARG A 77 6.01 9.96 -2.39
N ARG A 78 5.50 8.95 -3.10
CA ARG A 78 4.92 9.13 -4.45
C ARG A 78 3.70 10.05 -4.43
N HIS A 79 2.76 9.83 -3.50
CA HIS A 79 1.56 10.66 -3.37
C HIS A 79 1.90 12.13 -3.10
N TRP A 80 2.90 12.39 -2.26
CA TRP A 80 3.27 13.76 -1.89
C TRP A 80 3.89 14.50 -3.07
N VAL A 81 4.82 13.86 -3.79
CA VAL A 81 5.40 14.46 -5.00
C VAL A 81 4.34 14.72 -6.06
N ASP A 82 3.39 13.80 -6.24
CA ASP A 82 2.30 13.99 -7.21
C ASP A 82 1.40 15.16 -6.78
N ALA A 83 1.12 15.33 -5.49
CA ALA A 83 0.39 16.49 -4.97
C ALA A 83 1.15 17.80 -5.24
N VAL A 84 2.46 17.84 -4.96
CA VAL A 84 3.31 19.02 -5.22
C VAL A 84 3.31 19.38 -6.71
N LEU A 85 3.49 18.40 -7.61
CA LEU A 85 3.47 18.63 -9.06
C LEU A 85 2.13 19.19 -9.52
N ARG A 86 1.01 18.70 -8.95
CA ARG A 86 -0.33 19.16 -9.29
C ARG A 86 -0.59 20.59 -8.79
N VAL A 87 -0.17 20.91 -7.57
CA VAL A 87 -0.28 22.28 -7.03
C VAL A 87 0.57 23.25 -7.85
N ALA A 88 1.80 22.87 -8.18
CA ALA A 88 2.67 23.67 -9.05
C ALA A 88 2.03 23.88 -10.45
N LEU A 89 1.47 22.82 -11.05
CA LEU A 89 0.80 22.92 -12.35
C LEU A 89 -0.47 23.78 -12.27
N LEU A 90 -1.20 23.73 -11.16
CA LEU A 90 -2.36 24.59 -10.92
C LEU A 90 -1.96 26.06 -10.82
N ALA A 91 -0.88 26.37 -10.11
CA ALA A 91 -0.33 27.71 -10.03
C ALA A 91 0.13 28.23 -11.41
N VAL A 92 0.84 27.39 -12.18
CA VAL A 92 1.26 27.70 -13.55
C VAL A 92 0.05 27.91 -14.46
N GLY A 93 -0.96 27.04 -14.40
CA GLY A 93 -2.20 27.17 -15.16
C GLY A 93 -2.99 28.43 -14.82
N ALA A 94 -3.05 28.80 -13.54
CA ALA A 94 -3.68 30.04 -13.09
C ALA A 94 -2.91 31.28 -13.57
N GLY A 95 -1.57 31.24 -13.54
CA GLY A 95 -0.73 32.28 -14.12
C GLY A 95 -0.93 32.43 -15.63
N GLN A 96 -0.96 31.31 -16.36
CA GLN A 96 -1.24 31.29 -17.79
C GLN A 96 -2.64 31.85 -18.12
N LEU A 97 -3.64 31.51 -17.29
CA LEU A 97 -4.99 32.06 -17.40
C LEU A 97 -4.96 33.57 -17.22
N ALA A 98 -4.33 34.07 -16.16
CA ALA A 98 -4.22 35.50 -15.90
C ALA A 98 -3.56 36.26 -17.06
N VAL A 99 -2.50 35.70 -17.66
CA VAL A 99 -1.84 36.27 -18.86
C VAL A 99 -2.76 36.30 -20.08
N SER A 100 -3.71 35.36 -20.20
CA SER A 100 -4.65 35.32 -21.33
C SER A 100 -5.77 36.36 -21.25
N LEU A 101 -6.15 36.81 -20.05
CA LEU A 101 -7.33 37.67 -19.85
C LEU A 101 -7.26 39.05 -20.53
N PRO A 102 -6.13 39.78 -20.52
CA PRO A 102 -6.03 41.09 -21.17
C PRO A 102 -6.36 41.06 -22.66
N ALA A 103 -6.15 39.91 -23.31
CA ALA A 103 -6.47 39.71 -24.72
C ALA A 103 -7.98 39.83 -25.04
N PHE A 104 -8.86 39.83 -24.04
CA PHE A 104 -10.31 39.90 -24.21
C PHE A 104 -10.93 41.21 -23.69
N ALA A 105 -10.12 42.16 -23.22
CA ALA A 105 -10.59 43.37 -22.53
C ALA A 105 -11.02 44.53 -23.46
N GLY A 106 -11.07 44.36 -24.79
CA GLY A 106 -11.39 45.41 -25.77
C GLY A 106 -12.58 45.09 -26.70
N GLY A 107 -13.12 46.10 -27.40
CA GLY A 107 -14.22 45.95 -28.37
C GLY A 107 -13.99 46.69 -29.70
N SER A 108 -14.64 46.21 -30.78
CA SER A 108 -14.55 46.59 -32.21
C SER A 108 -13.23 46.25 -32.92
N MET A 109 -13.30 45.76 -34.17
CA MET A 109 -12.24 44.96 -34.82
C MET A 109 -11.43 45.64 -35.94
N PRO A 110 -10.32 46.30 -35.58
CA PRO A 110 -9.12 46.43 -36.39
C PRO A 110 -8.27 45.14 -36.39
N ALA A 111 -7.48 44.89 -37.44
CA ALA A 111 -6.62 43.69 -37.55
C ALA A 111 -5.70 43.41 -36.33
N PRO A 112 -5.15 44.42 -35.62
CA PRO A 112 -4.39 44.19 -34.37
C PRO A 112 -5.20 43.57 -33.22
N VAL A 113 -6.50 43.89 -33.11
CA VAL A 113 -7.38 43.34 -32.05
C VAL A 113 -7.73 41.89 -32.33
N HIS A 114 -7.93 41.54 -33.61
CA HIS A 114 -8.12 40.15 -34.04
C HIS A 114 -6.95 39.24 -33.64
N LEU A 115 -5.71 39.66 -33.93
CA LEU A 115 -4.50 38.92 -33.54
C LEU A 115 -4.36 38.78 -32.02
N ALA A 116 -4.75 39.81 -31.26
CA ALA A 116 -4.79 39.74 -29.81
C ALA A 116 -5.81 38.71 -29.33
N HIS A 117 -7.04 38.72 -29.85
CA HIS A 117 -8.08 37.75 -29.51
C HIS A 117 -7.66 36.31 -29.84
N GLU A 118 -7.08 36.09 -31.02
CA GLU A 118 -6.58 34.78 -31.43
C GLU A 118 -5.46 34.30 -30.50
N THR A 119 -4.47 35.14 -30.24
CA THR A 119 -3.36 34.83 -29.31
C THR A 119 -3.90 34.57 -27.90
N GLY A 120 -4.88 35.34 -27.44
CA GLY A 120 -5.58 35.15 -26.17
C GLY A 120 -6.27 33.80 -26.08
N ALA A 121 -7.00 33.41 -27.13
CA ALA A 121 -7.69 32.12 -27.21
C ALA A 121 -6.71 30.94 -27.14
N TRP A 122 -5.56 31.02 -27.83
CA TRP A 122 -4.51 30.02 -27.73
C TRP A 122 -3.95 29.91 -26.30
N ASN A 123 -3.67 31.04 -25.65
CA ASN A 123 -3.17 31.06 -24.28
C ASN A 123 -4.20 30.52 -23.27
N LEU A 124 -5.48 30.85 -23.46
CA LEU A 124 -6.58 30.30 -22.66
C LEU A 124 -6.69 28.78 -22.82
N GLY A 125 -6.52 28.27 -24.05
CA GLY A 125 -6.49 26.83 -24.31
C GLY A 125 -5.35 26.11 -23.59
N LEU A 126 -4.15 26.71 -23.58
CA LEU A 126 -3.00 26.19 -22.83
C LEU A 126 -3.27 26.19 -21.31
N ALA A 127 -3.84 27.28 -20.79
CA ALA A 127 -4.22 27.37 -19.38
C ALA A 127 -5.24 26.28 -19.00
N ALA A 128 -6.28 26.11 -19.82
CA ALA A 128 -7.29 25.07 -19.63
C ALA A 128 -6.68 23.65 -19.68
N CYS A 129 -5.70 23.42 -20.57
CA CYS A 129 -4.96 22.16 -20.63
C CYS A 129 -4.19 21.90 -19.33
N PHE A 130 -3.42 22.88 -18.83
CA PHE A 130 -2.67 22.74 -17.58
C PHE A 130 -3.58 22.51 -16.37
N LEU A 131 -4.65 23.29 -16.23
CA LEU A 131 -5.63 23.12 -15.17
C LEU A 131 -6.34 21.76 -15.27
N GLY A 132 -6.73 21.36 -16.49
CA GLY A 132 -7.34 20.07 -16.76
C GLY A 132 -6.44 18.89 -16.39
N VAL A 133 -5.15 18.95 -16.70
CA VAL A 133 -4.16 17.94 -16.29
C VAL A 133 -3.89 17.97 -14.78
N ALA A 134 -3.88 19.15 -14.15
CA ALA A 134 -3.73 19.27 -12.70
C ALA A 134 -4.89 18.60 -11.95
N VAL A 135 -6.12 18.72 -12.47
CA VAL A 135 -7.33 18.08 -11.88
C VAL A 135 -7.43 16.61 -12.26
N LEU A 136 -7.20 16.26 -13.54
CA LEU A 136 -7.20 14.90 -14.09
C LEU A 136 -5.80 14.52 -14.66
N PRO A 137 -4.86 14.06 -13.81
CA PRO A 137 -3.50 13.65 -14.23
C PRO A 137 -3.44 12.59 -15.33
N ARG A 138 -4.51 11.80 -15.50
CA ARG A 138 -4.63 10.80 -16.57
C ARG A 138 -4.59 11.40 -17.97
N LEU A 139 -4.91 12.68 -18.13
CA LEU A 139 -4.89 13.39 -19.41
C LEU A 139 -3.46 13.77 -19.84
N ALA A 140 -2.49 13.74 -18.93
CA ALA A 140 -1.13 14.23 -19.17
C ALA A 140 -0.48 13.63 -20.41
N ALA A 141 -0.52 12.29 -20.55
CA ALA A 141 0.10 11.60 -21.68
C ALA A 141 -0.54 11.97 -23.03
N GLY A 142 -1.85 12.21 -23.07
CA GLY A 142 -2.56 12.62 -24.28
C GLY A 142 -2.28 14.06 -24.69
N ALA A 143 -1.95 14.93 -23.73
CA ALA A 143 -1.62 16.33 -24.00
C ALA A 143 -0.20 16.53 -24.57
N LEU A 144 0.72 15.56 -24.36
CA LEU A 144 2.14 15.72 -24.70
C LEU A 144 2.43 15.95 -26.19
N PRO A 145 1.83 15.23 -27.16
CA PRO A 145 2.17 15.45 -28.57
C PRO A 145 1.96 16.90 -29.00
N PHE A 146 0.85 17.51 -28.58
CA PHE A 146 0.55 18.91 -28.83
C PHE A 146 1.46 19.84 -28.00
N LEU A 147 1.54 19.66 -26.68
CA LEU A 147 2.30 20.57 -25.82
C LEU A 147 3.79 20.60 -26.16
N LEU A 148 4.40 19.45 -26.41
CA LEU A 148 5.83 19.37 -26.71
C LEU A 148 6.16 19.96 -28.08
N SER A 149 5.35 19.68 -29.10
CA SER A 149 5.55 20.25 -30.44
C SER A 149 5.38 21.77 -30.42
N PHE A 150 4.30 22.26 -29.81
CA PHE A 150 4.05 23.69 -29.65
C PHE A 150 5.19 24.39 -28.88
N THR A 151 5.58 23.83 -27.74
CA THR A 151 6.65 24.40 -26.90
C THR A 151 8.00 24.41 -27.62
N ALA A 152 8.34 23.34 -28.35
CA ALA A 152 9.60 23.25 -29.08
C ALA A 152 9.69 24.30 -30.20
N VAL A 153 8.64 24.41 -31.03
CA VAL A 153 8.60 25.39 -32.12
C VAL A 153 8.62 26.81 -31.58
N LEU A 154 7.80 27.11 -30.57
CA LEU A 154 7.75 28.45 -29.98
C LEU A 154 9.07 28.85 -29.31
N SER A 155 9.73 27.90 -28.63
CA SER A 155 11.05 28.14 -28.04
C SER A 155 12.09 28.45 -29.13
N TRP A 156 12.09 27.69 -30.23
CA TRP A 156 13.00 27.92 -31.35
C TRP A 156 12.81 29.30 -31.98
N VAL A 157 11.57 29.68 -32.29
CA VAL A 157 11.25 31.00 -32.85
C VAL A 157 11.64 32.12 -31.87
N THR A 158 11.29 31.99 -30.59
CA THR A 158 11.60 33.01 -29.57
C THR A 158 13.09 33.22 -29.42
N LEU A 159 13.89 32.14 -29.41
CA LEU A 159 15.35 32.23 -29.32
C LEU A 159 15.95 32.91 -30.56
N ARG A 160 15.41 32.63 -31.76
CA ARG A 160 15.84 33.27 -33.00
C ARG A 160 15.54 34.77 -32.99
N ASP A 161 14.33 35.15 -32.58
CA ASP A 161 13.90 36.55 -32.54
C ASP A 161 14.67 37.35 -31.47
N LEU A 162 14.98 36.73 -30.34
CA LEU A 162 15.82 37.34 -29.31
C LEU A 162 17.25 37.56 -29.81
N GLY A 163 17.82 36.58 -30.51
CA GLY A 163 19.14 36.70 -31.13
C GLY A 163 19.20 37.75 -32.26
N ALA A 164 18.09 37.98 -32.95
CA ALA A 164 17.95 39.02 -33.97
C ALA A 164 17.56 40.40 -33.40
N GLY A 165 17.27 40.51 -32.10
CA GLY A 165 16.83 41.75 -31.45
C GLY A 165 15.40 42.17 -31.80
N HIS A 166 14.58 41.29 -32.37
CA HIS A 166 13.20 41.58 -32.75
C HIS A 166 12.22 41.55 -31.57
N VAL A 167 12.62 40.91 -30.46
CA VAL A 167 11.79 40.73 -29.26
C VAL A 167 12.58 41.12 -28.03
N HIS A 168 11.94 41.89 -27.14
CA HIS A 168 12.50 42.24 -25.85
C HIS A 168 12.46 41.04 -24.87
N ALA A 169 13.44 40.97 -23.96
CA ALA A 169 13.60 39.85 -23.03
C ALA A 169 12.42 39.69 -22.06
N ASP A 170 11.72 40.77 -21.72
CA ASP A 170 10.49 40.78 -20.92
C ASP A 170 9.36 39.97 -21.57
N ARG A 171 9.22 40.05 -22.90
CA ARG A 171 8.26 39.26 -23.66
C ARG A 171 8.65 37.77 -23.70
N ALA A 172 9.95 37.46 -23.69
CA ALA A 172 10.42 36.08 -23.60
C ALA A 172 10.09 35.44 -22.23
N VAL A 173 10.10 36.22 -21.14
CA VAL A 173 9.74 35.74 -19.78
C VAL A 173 8.32 35.19 -19.72
N GLY A 174 7.38 35.75 -20.51
CA GLY A 174 6.00 35.24 -20.61
C GLY A 174 5.90 33.77 -21.06
N HIS A 175 6.90 33.28 -21.80
CA HIS A 175 6.93 31.90 -22.30
C HIS A 175 7.40 30.88 -21.26
N LEU A 176 7.95 31.34 -20.11
CA LEU A 176 8.41 30.44 -19.05
C LEU A 176 7.27 29.66 -18.40
N LEU A 177 6.06 30.23 -18.35
CA LEU A 177 4.87 29.53 -17.84
C LEU A 177 4.53 28.32 -18.72
N LEU A 178 4.56 28.48 -20.04
CA LEU A 178 4.38 27.38 -20.99
C LEU A 178 5.45 26.30 -20.81
N LEU A 179 6.73 26.68 -20.77
CA LEU A 179 7.84 25.75 -20.57
C LEU A 179 7.69 24.97 -19.26
N GLY A 180 7.43 25.68 -18.17
CA GLY A 180 7.19 25.07 -16.86
C GLY A 180 5.99 24.12 -16.88
N GLY A 181 4.87 24.53 -17.50
CA GLY A 181 3.69 23.70 -17.65
C GLY A 181 3.97 22.43 -18.45
N ALA A 182 4.65 22.53 -19.59
CA ALA A 182 5.03 21.38 -20.41
C ALA A 182 5.95 20.39 -19.66
N LEU A 183 6.90 20.89 -18.88
CA LEU A 183 7.79 20.07 -18.04
C LEU A 183 7.01 19.36 -16.92
N LEU A 184 6.11 20.07 -16.24
CA LEU A 184 5.27 19.50 -15.18
C LEU A 184 4.31 18.43 -15.72
N VAL A 185 3.67 18.68 -16.85
CA VAL A 185 2.81 17.69 -17.54
C VAL A 185 3.64 16.46 -17.95
N SER A 186 4.85 16.66 -18.46
CA SER A 186 5.77 15.57 -18.81
C SER A 186 6.17 14.74 -17.59
N ALA A 187 6.54 15.39 -16.49
CA ALA A 187 6.86 14.70 -15.24
C ALA A 187 5.67 13.88 -14.73
N LEU A 188 4.46 14.44 -14.77
CA LEU A 188 3.24 13.75 -14.35
C LEU A 188 2.92 12.55 -15.26
N ALA A 189 3.08 12.70 -16.57
CA ALA A 189 2.90 11.62 -17.54
C ALA A 189 3.90 10.47 -17.32
N LEU A 190 5.19 10.78 -17.10
CA LEU A 190 6.22 9.77 -16.85
C LEU A 190 5.96 9.00 -15.56
N ARG A 191 5.46 9.66 -14.51
CA ARG A 191 5.13 9.03 -13.23
C ARG A 191 3.88 8.14 -13.31
N ASN A 192 2.88 8.56 -14.09
CA ASN A 192 1.65 7.80 -14.32
C ASN A 192 1.85 6.59 -15.26
N ARG A 193 2.98 6.51 -15.96
CA ARG A 193 3.36 5.34 -16.78
C ARG A 193 3.87 4.14 -15.97
N ALA A 194 3.85 4.18 -14.63
CA ALA A 194 4.33 3.09 -13.80
C ALA A 194 3.80 1.73 -14.29
N PRO A 195 4.66 0.69 -14.39
CA PRO A 195 4.26 -0.58 -14.97
C PRO A 195 3.00 -1.09 -14.28
N ARG A 196 1.97 -1.39 -15.08
CA ARG A 196 0.97 -2.36 -14.63
C ARG A 196 1.76 -3.64 -14.41
N THR A 197 2.18 -3.89 -13.18
CA THR A 197 2.42 -5.26 -12.74
C THR A 197 1.06 -5.92 -12.91
N GLY A 198 0.82 -6.52 -14.09
CA GLY A 198 -0.31 -7.41 -14.30
C GLY A 198 -0.32 -8.42 -13.15
N PRO A 199 -1.49 -8.98 -12.80
CA PRO A 199 -1.54 -9.96 -11.72
C PRO A 199 -0.45 -10.99 -12.02
N VAL A 200 0.54 -11.10 -11.12
CA VAL A 200 1.37 -12.28 -11.05
C VAL A 200 0.34 -13.40 -11.01
N ARG A 201 0.22 -14.18 -12.08
CA ARG A 201 -0.57 -15.41 -12.05
C ARG A 201 0.04 -16.17 -10.89
N GLY A 202 -0.63 -16.09 -9.75
CA GLY A 202 -0.32 -16.84 -8.57
C GLY A 202 -0.47 -18.28 -9.01
N ARG A 203 0.64 -18.87 -9.44
CA ARG A 203 0.85 -20.30 -9.33
C ARG A 203 0.58 -20.53 -7.85
N LEU A 204 -0.58 -21.08 -7.52
CA LEU A 204 -0.96 -21.48 -6.17
C LEU A 204 0.24 -22.25 -5.62
N GLN A 205 1.09 -21.58 -4.86
CA GLN A 205 2.08 -22.26 -4.04
C GLN A 205 1.22 -23.04 -3.06
N SER A 206 1.38 -24.35 -3.10
CA SER A 206 0.61 -25.24 -2.24
C SER A 206 0.71 -24.74 -0.79
N PRO A 207 -0.37 -24.84 0.00
CA PRO A 207 -0.40 -24.34 1.38
C PRO A 207 0.65 -24.95 2.33
N GLY A 208 1.48 -25.91 1.88
CA GLY A 208 2.47 -26.62 2.69
C GLY A 208 3.88 -26.02 2.72
N ALA A 209 4.22 -25.06 1.87
CA ALA A 209 5.61 -24.62 1.70
C ALA A 209 6.15 -23.69 2.81
N TRP A 210 5.27 -23.07 3.62
CA TRP A 210 5.71 -22.16 4.68
C TRP A 210 6.02 -22.87 6.01
N TRP A 211 5.43 -24.04 6.25
CA TRP A 211 5.66 -24.84 7.47
C TRP A 211 7.03 -25.54 7.48
N THR A 212 7.61 -25.84 6.31
CA THR A 212 8.95 -26.46 6.22
C THR A 212 10.05 -25.45 6.53
N ALA A 213 9.91 -24.20 6.07
CA ALA A 213 10.88 -23.13 6.33
C ALA A 213 10.98 -22.71 7.81
N VAL A 214 9.90 -22.90 8.60
CA VAL A 214 9.92 -22.66 10.06
C VAL A 214 10.60 -23.81 10.80
N ARG A 215 10.50 -25.05 10.29
CA ARG A 215 11.11 -26.24 10.89
C ARG A 215 12.63 -26.27 10.75
N ASP A 216 13.16 -25.80 9.62
CA ASP A 216 14.61 -25.75 9.39
C ASP A 216 15.32 -24.73 10.30
N ARG A 217 14.61 -23.72 10.81
CA ARG A 217 15.14 -22.81 11.84
C ARG A 217 15.02 -23.34 13.27
N ALA A 218 14.16 -24.32 13.53
CA ALA A 218 14.03 -24.97 14.83
C ALA A 218 15.02 -26.14 15.00
N GLY A 219 15.54 -26.71 13.90
CA GLY A 219 16.57 -27.76 13.92
C GLY A 219 18.00 -27.25 14.08
N ALA A 220 18.27 -25.98 13.80
CA ALA A 220 19.55 -25.34 14.10
C ALA A 220 19.55 -24.88 15.57
N GLY A 221 19.72 -25.84 16.47
CA GLY A 221 19.93 -25.55 17.89
C GLY A 221 21.11 -24.58 18.06
N PRO A 222 21.01 -23.56 18.94
CA PRO A 222 22.15 -22.72 19.22
C PRO A 222 23.26 -23.58 19.83
N ALA A 223 24.44 -23.57 19.20
CA ALA A 223 25.64 -24.13 19.77
C ALA A 223 25.79 -23.66 21.22
N ALA A 224 26.08 -24.61 22.11
CA ALA A 224 26.19 -24.43 23.54
C ALA A 224 27.10 -23.24 23.91
N ALA A 225 26.50 -22.10 24.20
CA ALA A 225 27.13 -21.02 24.93
C ALA A 225 26.51 -21.03 26.32
N GLY A 226 27.27 -21.57 27.29
CA GLY A 226 26.87 -21.68 28.69
C GLY A 226 26.41 -20.34 29.24
N ARG A 227 25.14 -20.27 29.61
CA ARG A 227 24.62 -19.29 30.57
C ARG A 227 23.88 -20.10 31.63
N GLN A 228 24.40 -20.08 32.84
CA GLN A 228 23.73 -20.62 34.03
C GLN A 228 22.40 -19.89 34.22
N TRP A 229 21.31 -20.64 34.20
CA TRP A 229 20.01 -20.17 34.67
C TRP A 229 19.93 -20.50 36.16
N SER A 230 19.98 -19.48 37.00
CA SER A 230 19.70 -19.60 38.43
C SER A 230 18.25 -20.06 38.62
N THR A 231 18.04 -21.25 39.15
CA THR A 231 16.74 -21.76 39.59
C THR A 231 16.30 -21.05 40.87
N ALA A 232 15.78 -19.84 40.75
CA ALA A 232 15.03 -19.22 41.83
C ALA A 232 13.58 -19.72 41.74
N VAL A 233 13.25 -20.70 42.58
CA VAL A 233 11.90 -21.18 42.82
C VAL A 233 11.14 -20.11 43.61
N PRO A 234 10.00 -19.58 43.13
CA PRO A 234 9.17 -18.70 43.94
C PRO A 234 8.52 -19.49 45.10
N PRO A 235 8.38 -18.90 46.30
CA PRO A 235 7.79 -19.61 47.43
C PRO A 235 6.32 -19.93 47.17
N VAL A 236 5.97 -21.20 47.37
CA VAL A 236 4.61 -21.73 47.35
C VAL A 236 3.78 -21.00 48.40
N LEU A 237 2.71 -20.32 47.97
CA LEU A 237 1.66 -19.83 48.86
C LEU A 237 1.03 -21.05 49.55
N ARG A 238 1.31 -21.21 50.84
CA ARG A 238 0.62 -22.19 51.69
C ARG A 238 -0.85 -21.78 51.80
N ALA A 239 -1.74 -22.68 51.41
CA ALA A 239 -3.13 -22.62 51.81
C ALA A 239 -3.21 -22.83 53.32
N GLU A 240 -3.72 -21.84 54.05
CA GLU A 240 -4.08 -21.99 55.46
C GLU A 240 -5.34 -22.85 55.55
N ALA A 241 -5.25 -23.95 56.30
CA ALA A 241 -6.39 -24.78 56.68
C ALA A 241 -7.12 -24.13 57.88
N PRO A 242 -8.44 -24.36 58.04
CA PRO A 242 -9.26 -23.68 59.04
C PRO A 242 -8.95 -24.17 60.46
N GLU A 243 -8.89 -23.22 61.42
CA GLU A 243 -8.81 -23.50 62.86
C GLU A 243 -10.01 -24.32 63.34
N GLU A 244 -9.75 -25.55 63.79
CA GLU A 244 -10.58 -26.23 64.78
C GLU A 244 -10.52 -25.46 66.10
N ARG A 245 -11.65 -24.86 66.49
CA ARG A 245 -11.88 -24.46 67.88
C ARG A 245 -12.55 -25.61 68.61
N ALA A 246 -11.78 -26.25 69.48
CA ALA A 246 -12.29 -27.07 70.57
C ALA A 246 -12.33 -26.26 71.88
N ALA A 247 -13.33 -26.60 72.70
CA ALA A 247 -13.53 -26.32 74.13
C ALA A 247 -14.26 -25.03 74.54
N ALA A 248 -15.57 -25.14 74.79
CA ALA A 248 -16.15 -25.18 76.14
C ALA A 248 -17.66 -25.49 76.06
#